data_AF-A0A924FL17-F1
#
_entry.id   AF-A0A924FL17-F1
#
_cell.length_a   1.000
_cell.length_b   1.000
_cell.length_c   1.000
_cell.angle_alpha   90.00
_cell.angle_beta   90.00
_cell.angle_gamma   90.00
#
_symmetry.space_group_name_H-M   'P 1'
#
loop_
_entity.id
_entity.type
_entity.pdbx_description
1 polymer ?
#
loop_
_entity_poly.entity_id
_entity_poly.type
_entity_poly.pdbx_seq_one_letter_code
_entity_poly.pdbx_strand_id
1 'polypeptide(L)'
;MNPTDIWIVTGLLTLATVIARSSLFLLGHAVKLPPKVLHALRYAPAAALAAIIAPDLLLQGGALNLSFANPKLLAAIAAIGFYLWSRHLLGTIVVGMLAFSLFRITL
;
A
#
# COMPACT_ATOMS: atom_id res chain seq x y z
N MET A 1 -5.78 5.03 -29.87
CA MET A 1 -5.99 3.69 -29.30
C MET A 1 -6.95 2.98 -30.25
N ASN A 2 -6.50 1.93 -30.95
CA ASN A 2 -7.37 1.25 -31.89
C ASN A 2 -8.46 0.50 -31.10
N PRO A 3 -9.69 0.40 -31.62
CA PRO A 3 -10.76 -0.32 -30.93
C PRO A 3 -10.41 -1.78 -30.63
N THR A 4 -9.55 -2.41 -31.42
CA THR A 4 -8.98 -3.75 -31.18
C THR A 4 -8.09 -3.82 -29.95
N ASP A 5 -7.32 -2.78 -29.65
CA ASP A 5 -6.44 -2.75 -28.47
C ASP A 5 -7.27 -2.79 -27.18
N ILE A 6 -8.42 -2.12 -27.16
CA ILE A 6 -9.34 -2.09 -26.02
C ILE A 6 -9.90 -3.48 -25.73
N TRP A 7 -10.32 -4.21 -26.77
CA TRP A 7 -10.83 -5.57 -26.62
C TRP A 7 -9.74 -6.55 -26.16
N ILE A 8 -8.52 -6.42 -26.69
CA ILE A 8 -7.38 -7.25 -26.28
C ILE A 8 -7.01 -6.99 -24.82
N VAL A 9 -6.89 -5.73 -24.41
CA VAL A 9 -6.56 -5.36 -23.02
C VAL A 9 -7.66 -5.83 -22.07
N THR A 10 -8.93 -5.68 -22.44
CA THR A 10 -10.05 -6.15 -21.62
C THR A 10 -10.02 -7.67 -21.48
N GLY A 11 -9.83 -8.41 -22.57
CA GLY A 11 -9.71 -9.88 -22.54
C GLY A 11 -8.52 -10.37 -21.74
N LEU A 12 -7.38 -9.69 -21.83
CA LEU A 12 -6.19 -10.04 -21.06
C LEU A 12 -6.37 -9.74 -19.56
N LEU A 13 -7.00 -8.61 -19.22
CA LEU A 13 -7.27 -8.24 -17.83
C LEU A 13 -8.29 -9.17 -17.19
N THR A 14 -9.35 -9.57 -17.92
CA THR A 14 -10.31 -10.55 -17.41
C THR A 14 -9.66 -11.91 -17.20
N LEU A 15 -8.85 -12.39 -18.14
CA LEU A 15 -8.11 -13.64 -17.99
C LEU A 15 -7.15 -13.60 -16.79
N ALA A 16 -6.37 -12.52 -16.66
CA ALA A 16 -5.46 -12.34 -15.53
C ALA A 16 -6.21 -12.29 -14.19
N THR A 17 -7.37 -11.62 -14.14
CA THR A 17 -8.19 -11.52 -12.93
C THR A 17 -8.80 -12.88 -12.55
N VAL A 18 -9.33 -13.62 -13.54
CA VAL A 18 -9.87 -14.97 -13.34
C VAL A 18 -8.76 -15.90 -12.85
N ILE A 19 -7.58 -15.87 -13.44
CA ILE A 19 -6.44 -16.68 -12.98
C ILE A 19 -6.07 -16.29 -11.54
N ALA A 20 -5.89 -15.00 -11.24
CA ALA A 20 -5.49 -14.55 -9.90
C ALA A 20 -6.53 -14.88 -8.82
N ARG A 21 -7.84 -14.67 -9.08
CA ARG A 21 -8.90 -14.98 -8.12
C ARG A 21 -9.24 -16.47 -8.04
N SER A 22 -9.33 -17.15 -9.18
CA SER A 22 -9.67 -18.58 -9.21
C SER A 22 -8.51 -19.46 -8.76
N SER A 23 -7.25 -19.02 -8.90
CA SER A 23 -6.09 -19.72 -8.34
C SER A 23 -6.24 -19.89 -6.82
N LEU A 24 -6.64 -18.86 -6.09
CA LEU A 24 -6.92 -18.96 -4.65
C LEU A 24 -8.11 -19.89 -4.34
N PHE A 25 -9.12 -19.91 -5.21
CA PHE A 25 -10.32 -20.75 -5.04
C PHE A 25 -10.07 -22.24 -5.34
N LEU A 26 -9.27 -22.54 -6.39
CA LEU A 26 -8.83 -23.88 -6.78
C LEU A 26 -7.81 -24.45 -5.78
N LEU A 27 -6.88 -23.62 -5.27
CA LEU A 27 -5.99 -24.02 -4.17
C LEU A 27 -6.76 -24.37 -2.90
N GLY A 28 -7.89 -23.70 -2.62
CA GLY A 28 -8.72 -23.96 -1.44
C GLY A 28 -9.42 -25.32 -1.42
N HIS A 29 -9.71 -25.92 -2.58
CA HIS A 29 -10.32 -27.26 -2.68
C HIS A 29 -9.29 -28.39 -2.73
N ALA A 30 -8.10 -28.16 -3.29
CA ALA A 30 -7.06 -29.19 -3.42
C ALA A 30 -6.06 -29.21 -2.24
N VAL A 31 -5.87 -28.09 -1.55
CA VAL A 31 -4.93 -27.97 -0.42
C VAL A 31 -5.72 -27.46 0.79
N LYS A 32 -5.86 -28.29 1.84
CA LYS A 32 -6.32 -27.84 3.16
C LYS A 32 -5.32 -26.83 3.70
N LEU A 33 -5.43 -25.57 3.28
CA LEU A 33 -4.59 -24.47 3.72
C LEU A 33 -4.67 -24.40 5.24
N PRO A 34 -3.55 -24.56 5.98
CA PRO A 34 -3.58 -24.53 7.43
C PRO A 34 -4.10 -23.16 7.89
N PRO A 35 -4.87 -23.10 9.00
CA PRO A 35 -5.52 -21.87 9.46
C PRO A 35 -4.54 -20.70 9.65
N LYS A 36 -3.27 -20.99 9.92
CA LYS A 36 -2.18 -20.00 10.01
C LYS A 36 -1.93 -19.24 8.71
N VAL A 37 -1.95 -19.92 7.55
CA VAL A 37 -1.69 -19.29 6.24
C VAL A 37 -2.87 -18.42 5.82
N LEU A 38 -4.10 -18.88 6.08
CA LEU A 38 -5.30 -18.09 5.82
C LEU A 38 -5.35 -16.83 6.68
N HIS A 39 -4.90 -16.93 7.94
CA HIS A 39 -4.75 -15.76 8.82
C HIS A 39 -3.68 -14.79 8.29
N ALA A 40 -2.52 -15.30 7.85
CA ALA A 40 -1.46 -14.48 7.25
C ALA A 40 -1.93 -13.77 5.96
N LEU A 41 -2.69 -14.46 5.11
CA LEU A 41 -3.27 -13.88 3.89
C LEU A 41 -4.20 -12.70 4.18
N ARG A 42 -4.89 -12.69 5.32
CA ARG A 42 -5.76 -11.56 5.72
C ARG A 42 -4.96 -10.29 6.00
N TYR A 43 -3.67 -10.40 6.36
CA TYR A 43 -2.76 -9.27 6.58
C TYR A 43 -1.95 -8.89 5.33
N ALA A 44 -1.98 -9.71 4.27
CA ALA A 44 -1.22 -9.47 3.05
C ALA A 44 -1.51 -8.09 2.40
N PRO A 45 -2.76 -7.59 2.33
CA PRO A 45 -3.04 -6.28 1.75
C PRO A 45 -2.40 -5.14 2.55
N ALA A 46 -2.49 -5.19 3.88
CA ALA A 46 -1.90 -4.17 4.75
C ALA A 46 -0.36 -4.20 4.68
N ALA A 47 0.23 -5.39 4.66
CA ALA A 47 1.67 -5.57 4.51
C ALA A 47 2.18 -5.05 3.15
N ALA A 48 1.43 -5.30 2.07
CA ALA A 48 1.77 -4.79 0.74
C ALA A 48 1.75 -3.25 0.70
N LEU A 49 0.71 -2.62 1.27
CA LEU A 49 0.65 -1.16 1.38
C LEU A 49 1.83 -0.60 2.19
N ALA A 50 2.14 -1.20 3.34
CA ALA A 50 3.29 -0.80 4.15
C ALA A 50 4.62 -0.93 3.38
N ALA A 51 4.79 -2.02 2.61
CA ALA A 51 5.98 -2.27 1.80
C ALA A 51 6.11 -1.31 0.61
N ILE A 52 5.02 -0.73 0.10
CA ILE A 52 5.04 0.30 -0.94
C ILE A 52 5.36 1.67 -0.34
N ILE A 53 4.72 2.00 0.80
CA ILE A 53 4.84 3.31 1.43
C ILE A 53 6.22 3.51 2.08
N ALA A 54 6.79 2.46 2.69
CA ALA A 54 8.11 2.53 3.33
C ALA A 54 9.22 3.06 2.39
N PRO A 55 9.50 2.46 1.22
CA PRO A 55 10.52 2.97 0.31
C PRO A 55 10.16 4.35 -0.25
N ASP A 56 8.88 4.66 -0.50
CA ASP A 56 8.46 6.00 -0.96
C ASP A 56 8.77 7.11 0.07
N LEU A 57 8.78 6.75 1.35
CA LEU A 57 9.15 7.64 2.45
C LEU A 57 10.67 7.73 2.66
N LEU A 58 11.38 6.62 2.51
CA LEU A 58 12.82 6.52 2.78
C LEU A 58 13.70 6.97 1.59
N LEU A 59 13.20 6.88 0.35
CA LEU A 59 13.94 7.21 -0.86
C LEU A 59 13.41 8.51 -1.47
N GLN A 60 14.25 9.55 -1.46
CA GLN A 60 14.03 10.76 -2.26
C GLN A 60 15.04 10.78 -3.42
N GLY A 61 14.53 10.71 -4.67
CA GLY A 61 15.37 10.86 -5.87
C GLY A 61 16.40 9.75 -6.10
N GLY A 62 16.24 8.57 -5.48
CA GLY A 62 17.15 7.43 -5.65
C GLY A 62 18.34 7.37 -4.68
N ALA A 63 18.42 8.30 -3.72
CA ALA A 63 19.41 8.26 -2.64
C ALA A 63 18.73 8.03 -1.27
N LEU A 64 19.36 7.22 -0.41
CA LEU A 64 18.95 7.05 0.98
C LEU A 64 19.22 8.34 1.75
N ASN A 65 18.22 9.20 1.81
CA ASN A 65 18.33 10.47 2.50
C ASN A 65 17.77 10.32 3.92
N LEU A 66 18.56 9.66 4.78
CA LEU A 66 18.31 9.48 6.22
C LEU A 66 18.66 10.73 7.03
N SER A 67 18.71 11.90 6.39
CA SER A 67 18.96 13.17 7.09
C SER A 67 17.68 13.64 7.79
N PHE A 68 17.79 14.10 9.03
CA PHE A 68 16.69 14.75 9.79
C PHE A 68 16.09 15.98 9.09
N ALA A 69 16.72 16.45 8.00
CA ALA A 69 16.22 17.49 7.12
C ALA A 69 15.20 16.98 6.07
N ASN A 70 14.90 15.67 6.01
CA ASN A 70 13.97 15.14 5.02
C ASN A 70 12.50 15.30 5.47
N PRO A 71 11.72 16.17 4.80
CA PRO A 71 10.35 16.50 5.21
C PRO A 71 9.41 15.29 5.16
N LYS A 72 9.63 14.36 4.22
CA LYS A 72 8.83 13.12 4.09
C LYS A 72 8.98 12.20 5.30
N LEU A 73 10.20 12.05 5.82
CA LEU A 73 10.48 11.14 6.95
C LEU A 73 9.90 11.70 8.26
N LEU A 74 10.08 13.00 8.52
CA LEU A 74 9.52 13.65 9.69
C LEU A 74 7.98 13.67 9.66
N ALA A 75 7.37 13.91 8.50
CA ALA A 75 5.92 13.84 8.32
C ALA A 75 5.37 12.44 8.59
N ALA A 76 6.07 11.38 8.17
CA ALA A 76 5.68 10.00 8.47
C ALA A 76 5.75 9.66 9.96
N ILE A 77 6.83 10.05 10.64
CA ILE A 77 6.98 9.83 12.08
C ILE A 77 5.88 10.58 12.86
N ALA A 78 5.59 11.82 12.48
CA ALA A 78 4.52 12.61 13.08
C ALA A 78 3.14 11.95 12.84
N ALA A 79 2.87 11.47 11.62
CA ALA A 79 1.62 10.79 11.29
C ALA A 79 1.46 9.47 12.07
N ILE A 80 2.52 8.68 12.20
CA ILE A 80 2.52 7.44 12.99
C ILE A 80 2.30 7.74 14.47
N GLY A 81 2.98 8.75 15.02
CA GLY A 81 2.80 9.19 16.40
C GLY A 81 1.37 9.62 16.70
N PHE A 82 0.76 10.39 15.80
CA PHE A 82 -0.63 10.80 15.93
C PHE A 82 -1.62 9.64 15.78
N TYR A 83 -1.32 8.68 14.88
CA TYR A 83 -2.12 7.46 14.72
C TYR A 83 -2.17 6.62 15.99
N LEU A 84 -1.01 6.44 16.65
CA LEU A 84 -0.92 5.68 17.90
C LEU A 84 -1.72 6.33 19.04
N TRP A 85 -1.83 7.66 19.05
CA TRP A 85 -2.63 8.40 20.02
C TRP A 85 -4.13 8.35 19.71
N SER A 86 -4.55 8.76 18.51
CA SER A 86 -5.96 9.06 18.25
C SER A 86 -6.85 7.82 18.10
N ARG A 87 -6.32 6.66 17.68
CA ARG A 87 -7.10 5.44 17.35
C ARG A 87 -8.32 5.63 16.43
N HIS A 88 -8.52 6.83 15.85
CA HIS A 88 -9.58 7.22 14.94
C HIS A 88 -9.02 7.38 13.52
N LEU A 89 -9.41 6.47 12.61
CA LEU A 89 -8.96 6.43 11.21
C LEU A 89 -9.12 7.77 10.47
N LEU A 90 -10.28 8.44 10.60
CA LEU A 90 -10.51 9.73 9.94
C LEU A 90 -9.56 10.82 10.45
N GLY A 91 -9.33 10.90 11.76
CA GLY A 91 -8.40 11.85 12.35
C GLY A 91 -6.96 11.64 11.85
N THR A 92 -6.58 10.39 11.61
CA THR A 92 -5.23 10.06 11.12
C THR A 92 -5.02 10.39 9.66
N ILE A 93 -6.07 10.30 8.83
CA ILE A 93 -6.01 10.76 7.44
C ILE A 93 -5.88 12.28 7.39
N VAL A 94 -6.70 13.01 8.15
CA VAL A 94 -6.68 14.48 8.19
C VAL A 94 -5.35 15.00 8.72
N VAL A 95 -4.86 14.43 9.83
CA VAL A 95 -3.57 14.86 10.40
C VAL A 95 -2.40 14.43 9.53
N GLY A 96 -2.44 13.26 8.89
CA GLY A 96 -1.44 12.85 7.92
C GLY A 96 -1.37 13.82 6.72
N MET A 97 -2.53 14.24 6.18
CA MET A 97 -2.60 15.25 5.13
C MET A 97 -2.09 16.61 5.58
N LEU A 98 -2.49 17.07 6.77
CA LEU A 98 -2.03 18.36 7.30
C LEU A 98 -0.53 18.36 7.61
N ALA A 99 -0.01 17.28 8.21
CA ALA A 99 1.41 17.14 8.49
C ALA A 99 2.22 17.11 7.19
N PHE A 100 1.78 16.33 6.19
CA PHE A 100 2.42 16.32 4.87
C PHE A 100 2.37 17.70 4.21
N SER A 101 1.23 18.39 4.27
CA SER A 101 1.07 19.70 3.65
C SER A 101 1.87 20.78 4.37
N LEU A 102 1.97 20.75 5.71
CA LEU A 102 2.85 21.65 6.46
C LEU A 102 4.31 21.40 6.07
N PHE A 103 4.76 20.15 6.13
CA PHE A 103 6.16 19.80 5.82
C PHE A 103 6.55 20.12 4.38
N ARG A 104 5.61 20.09 3.44
CA ARG A 104 5.82 20.52 2.05
C ARG A 104 5.86 22.04 1.88
N ILE A 105 5.21 22.80 2.75
CA ILE A 105 5.13 24.27 2.66
C ILE A 105 6.31 24.92 3.39
N THR A 106 6.78 24.32 4.49
CA THR A 106 7.91 24.83 5.27
C THR A 106 9.29 24.48 4.72
N LEU A 107 9.40 23.62 3.70
CA LEU A 107 10.66 23.15 3.12
C LEU A 107 10.61 23.17 1.60
#